data_AF-A0AAE4MK60-F1
#
_entry.id   AF-A0AAE4MK60-F1
#
_cell.length_a   1.000
_cell.length_b   1.000
_cell.length_c   1.000
_cell.angle_alpha   90.00
_cell.angle_beta   90.00
_cell.angle_gamma   90.00
#
_symmetry.space_group_name_H-M   'P 1'
#
loop_
_entity.id
_entity.type
_entity.pdbx_description
1 polymer ?
#
loop_
_entity_poly.entity_id
_entity_poly.type
_entity_poly.pdbx_seq_one_letter_code
_entity_poly.pdbx_strand_id
1 'polypeptide(L)'
;MKLKILKFLIIFIILTSLIMPVFGEEDMRKDPTCPLTKEEIQKRIDLTPPTNPEVLNQLKKDESILAIYGEIPERKGEDAYDWWISIDNIAYSIAVDGAFEKYHYDNGGTVIGFGPSCDGYIQITIYDELQNEVSSQDITEMKEIVEKYAAKKEIKNIPVVFRSSEMGQTSSSIENEHENAEKNILAAAPNYYSDKIRPIIGGISVYSSYTGPGTIGYVVKQTNNSSKRGFVTSAHLVDFQNISVYQPTVGILNGVGTSSVNATNKKVDAIYISPSTLHPFSVSAKIHTGNNQLVDVRGQLNPISGDFLKRSGLNTTSTSGYFIEYNYNYSLRDEQSGAVTFTLDKVGVMNGTTSQKKDSGGPIYIEGEGKVYIIGITQGHYGNLTIFVPCSEITSKLGVEALKMEDN
;
A
#
# COMPACT_ATOMS: atom_id res chain seq x y z
N MET A 1 -40.13 0.91 -51.75
CA MET A 1 -40.14 0.31 -50.40
C MET A 1 -38.79 -0.27 -49.95
N LYS A 2 -37.90 -0.74 -50.84
CA LYS A 2 -36.60 -1.33 -50.48
C LYS A 2 -35.51 -0.34 -49.97
N LEU A 3 -35.63 0.96 -50.24
CA LEU A 3 -34.60 1.95 -49.88
C LEU A 3 -34.69 2.49 -48.44
N LYS A 4 -35.85 2.34 -47.77
CA LYS A 4 -36.04 2.80 -46.38
C LYS A 4 -35.56 1.78 -45.33
N ILE A 5 -35.56 0.49 -45.67
CA ILE A 5 -35.09 -0.58 -44.77
C ILE A 5 -33.55 -0.59 -44.68
N LEU A 6 -32.84 -0.27 -45.77
CA LEU A 6 -31.38 -0.22 -45.78
C LEU A 6 -30.80 0.94 -44.94
N LYS A 7 -31.48 2.10 -44.89
CA LYS A 7 -31.08 3.22 -44.03
C LYS A 7 -31.30 2.92 -42.54
N PHE A 8 -32.33 2.13 -42.20
CA PHE A 8 -32.54 1.71 -40.81
C PHE A 8 -31.51 0.66 -40.36
N LEU A 9 -31.08 -0.23 -41.26
CA LEU A 9 -30.06 -1.24 -40.95
C LEU A 9 -28.66 -0.62 -40.73
N ILE A 10 -28.30 0.42 -41.50
CA ILE A 10 -27.00 1.12 -41.35
C ILE A 10 -26.98 1.99 -40.09
N ILE A 11 -28.11 2.59 -39.69
CA ILE A 11 -28.21 3.34 -38.43
C ILE A 11 -28.18 2.38 -37.22
N PHE A 12 -28.71 1.16 -37.34
CA PHE A 12 -28.64 0.16 -36.28
C PHE A 12 -27.24 -0.46 -36.13
N ILE A 13 -26.45 -0.55 -37.21
CA ILE A 13 -25.05 -1.04 -37.18
C ILE A 13 -24.07 0.03 -36.67
N ILE A 14 -24.40 1.33 -36.79
CA ILE A 14 -23.57 2.42 -36.24
C ILE A 14 -23.89 2.68 -34.75
N LEU A 15 -25.02 2.19 -34.23
CA LEU A 15 -25.39 2.36 -32.81
C LEU A 15 -25.05 1.16 -31.90
N THR A 16 -24.47 0.08 -32.44
CA THR A 16 -23.96 -1.06 -31.66
C THR A 16 -22.45 -1.08 -31.51
N SER A 17 -21.74 -0.03 -31.95
CA SER A 17 -20.48 0.31 -31.29
C SER A 17 -20.83 0.85 -29.91
N LEU A 18 -21.22 -0.06 -29.00
CA LEU A 18 -20.88 0.10 -27.60
C LEU A 18 -19.41 0.49 -27.64
N ILE A 19 -19.15 1.75 -27.31
CA ILE A 19 -17.92 2.11 -26.64
C ILE A 19 -17.99 1.27 -25.37
N MET A 20 -17.55 0.01 -25.46
CA MET A 20 -17.06 -0.67 -24.27
C MET A 20 -16.05 0.32 -23.72
N PRO A 21 -16.14 0.71 -22.44
CA PRO A 21 -15.02 1.37 -21.83
C PRO A 21 -13.83 0.47 -22.14
N VAL A 22 -12.88 0.99 -22.90
CA VAL A 22 -11.54 0.41 -22.92
C VAL A 22 -11.06 0.70 -21.50
N PHE A 23 -11.42 -0.19 -20.58
CA PHE A 23 -10.76 -0.29 -19.30
C PHE A 23 -9.32 -0.60 -19.70
N GLY A 24 -8.46 0.41 -19.61
CA GLY A 24 -7.04 0.19 -19.80
C GLY A 24 -6.66 -0.94 -18.85
N GLU A 25 -6.29 -2.09 -19.39
CA GLU A 25 -5.61 -3.09 -18.60
C GLU A 25 -4.30 -2.44 -18.15
N GLU A 26 -4.23 -2.01 -16.89
CA GLU A 26 -2.94 -1.79 -16.25
C GLU A 26 -2.28 -3.16 -16.13
N ASP A 27 -1.53 -3.52 -17.17
CA ASP A 27 -0.54 -4.57 -17.07
C ASP A 27 0.53 -4.05 -16.10
N MET A 28 0.50 -4.50 -14.84
CA MET A 28 1.44 -4.05 -13.81
C MET A 28 2.92 -4.34 -14.14
N ARG A 29 3.20 -5.13 -15.20
CA ARG A 29 4.55 -5.26 -15.79
C ARG A 29 5.00 -4.03 -16.57
N LYS A 30 4.08 -3.17 -16.99
CA LYS A 30 4.28 -2.11 -17.98
C LYS A 30 3.92 -0.75 -17.41
N ASP A 31 4.35 -0.43 -16.18
CA ASP A 31 4.33 0.96 -15.74
C ASP A 31 5.21 1.78 -16.69
N PRO A 32 4.63 2.65 -17.56
CA PRO A 32 5.39 3.37 -18.56
C PRO A 32 6.32 4.42 -17.92
N THR A 33 6.13 4.72 -16.64
CA THR A 33 6.93 5.69 -15.88
C THR A 33 8.15 5.05 -15.22
N CYS A 34 8.21 3.71 -15.15
CA CYS A 34 9.31 2.96 -14.56
C CYS A 34 9.46 1.55 -15.20
N PRO A 35 9.93 1.47 -16.46
CA PRO A 35 10.07 0.18 -17.14
C PRO A 35 11.12 -0.70 -16.44
N LEU A 36 10.73 -1.93 -16.10
CA LEU A 36 11.62 -2.95 -15.58
C LEU A 36 12.49 -3.53 -16.70
N THR A 37 13.74 -3.86 -16.38
CA THR A 37 14.60 -4.64 -17.29
C THR A 37 14.07 -6.07 -17.42
N LYS A 38 14.51 -6.79 -18.47
CA LYS A 38 14.15 -8.20 -18.62
C LYS A 38 14.65 -9.02 -17.43
N GLU A 39 15.83 -8.69 -16.94
CA GLU A 39 16.46 -9.30 -15.78
C GLU A 39 15.66 -9.05 -14.49
N GLU A 40 15.14 -7.84 -14.31
CA GLU A 40 14.28 -7.50 -13.16
C GLU A 40 12.92 -8.23 -13.21
N ILE A 41 12.30 -8.32 -14.40
CA ILE A 41 11.08 -9.10 -14.59
C ILE A 41 11.34 -10.58 -14.31
N GLN A 42 12.42 -11.15 -14.88
CA GLN A 42 12.78 -12.54 -14.66
C GLN A 42 13.03 -12.82 -13.18
N LYS A 43 13.73 -11.92 -12.47
CA LYS A 43 13.95 -12.05 -11.03
C LYS A 43 12.64 -12.10 -10.23
N ARG A 44 11.62 -11.30 -10.60
CA ARG A 44 10.30 -11.37 -9.96
C ARG A 44 9.60 -12.70 -10.25
N ILE A 45 9.64 -13.17 -11.50
CA ILE A 45 9.09 -14.48 -11.89
C ILE A 45 9.77 -15.60 -11.09
N ASP A 46 11.11 -15.58 -10.99
CA ASP A 46 11.88 -16.61 -10.28
C ASP A 46 11.59 -16.65 -8.78
N LEU A 47 11.25 -15.50 -8.19
CA LEU A 47 10.88 -15.37 -6.77
C LEU A 47 9.38 -15.61 -6.52
N THR A 48 8.55 -15.66 -7.56
CA THR A 48 7.11 -15.83 -7.42
C THR A 48 6.80 -17.25 -6.95
N PRO A 49 6.06 -17.42 -5.83
CA PRO A 49 5.71 -18.74 -5.35
C PRO A 49 4.76 -19.46 -6.32
N PRO A 50 4.88 -20.78 -6.49
CA PRO A 50 3.85 -21.55 -7.17
C PRO A 50 2.54 -21.48 -6.39
N THR A 51 1.43 -21.55 -7.09
CA THR A 51 0.11 -21.63 -6.45
C THR A 51 -0.11 -23.04 -5.91
N ASN A 52 -0.82 -23.15 -4.79
CA ASN A 52 -1.02 -24.41 -4.09
C ASN A 52 -2.51 -24.70 -3.84
N PRO A 53 -3.13 -25.62 -4.60
CA PRO A 53 -4.53 -26.02 -4.42
C PRO A 53 -4.89 -26.52 -3.01
N GLU A 54 -3.93 -27.14 -2.30
CA GLU A 54 -4.18 -27.72 -0.98
C GLU A 54 -4.43 -26.68 0.11
N VAL A 55 -4.11 -25.41 -0.13
CA VAL A 55 -4.34 -24.35 0.87
C VAL A 55 -5.82 -24.26 1.24
N LEU A 56 -6.74 -24.38 0.27
CA LEU A 56 -8.18 -24.34 0.56
C LEU A 56 -8.61 -25.50 1.48
N ASN A 57 -7.94 -26.65 1.43
CA ASN A 57 -8.24 -27.77 2.34
C ASN A 57 -7.72 -27.53 3.76
N GLN A 58 -6.63 -26.78 3.90
CA GLN A 58 -6.08 -26.39 5.19
C GLN A 58 -6.98 -25.35 5.87
N LEU A 59 -7.45 -24.37 5.11
CA LEU A 59 -8.34 -23.31 5.59
C LEU A 59 -9.67 -23.84 6.14
N LYS A 60 -10.19 -24.98 5.65
CA LYS A 60 -11.41 -25.62 6.20
C LYS A 60 -11.31 -26.00 7.68
N LYS A 61 -10.10 -26.04 8.25
CA LYS A 61 -9.87 -26.38 9.66
C LYS A 61 -9.81 -25.16 10.57
N ASP A 62 -9.79 -23.96 10.01
CA ASP A 62 -9.71 -22.70 10.74
C ASP A 62 -11.11 -22.21 11.09
N GLU A 63 -11.37 -21.99 12.38
CA GLU A 63 -12.67 -21.57 12.91
C GLU A 63 -13.07 -20.15 12.46
N SER A 64 -12.11 -19.34 12.00
CA SER A 64 -12.38 -18.01 11.43
C SER A 64 -12.92 -18.07 10.00
N ILE A 65 -12.89 -19.23 9.33
CA ILE A 65 -13.36 -19.36 7.95
C ILE A 65 -14.87 -19.60 7.92
N LEU A 66 -15.58 -18.68 7.27
CA LEU A 66 -17.04 -18.68 7.17
C LEU A 66 -17.52 -19.46 5.93
N ALA A 67 -16.81 -19.32 4.81
CA ALA A 67 -17.13 -20.01 3.57
C ALA A 67 -15.93 -20.05 2.60
N ILE A 68 -15.86 -21.09 1.77
CA ILE A 68 -14.85 -21.26 0.71
C ILE A 68 -15.56 -21.67 -0.59
N TYR A 69 -15.19 -21.02 -1.69
CA TYR A 69 -15.66 -21.33 -3.04
C TYR A 69 -14.51 -21.39 -4.03
N GLY A 70 -14.74 -22.03 -5.18
CA GLY A 70 -13.79 -22.13 -6.29
C GLY A 70 -12.60 -23.05 -6.03
N GLU A 71 -11.60 -22.97 -6.90
CA GLU A 71 -10.38 -23.77 -6.82
C GLU A 71 -9.15 -22.92 -7.14
N ILE A 72 -8.08 -23.06 -6.36
CA ILE A 72 -6.78 -22.49 -6.72
C ILE A 72 -6.16 -23.42 -7.79
N PRO A 73 -5.83 -22.93 -8.99
CA PRO A 73 -5.17 -23.75 -10.00
C PRO A 73 -3.72 -24.05 -9.58
N GLU A 74 -3.17 -25.19 -9.95
CA GLU A 74 -1.74 -25.49 -9.77
C GLU A 74 -0.92 -24.85 -10.90
N ARG A 75 -0.06 -23.89 -10.56
CA ARG A 75 0.73 -23.07 -11.52
C ARG A 75 2.12 -22.78 -10.97
N LYS A 76 3.08 -22.51 -11.86
CA LYS A 76 4.48 -22.23 -11.51
C LYS A 76 5.13 -21.28 -12.52
N GLY A 77 6.18 -20.57 -12.09
CA GLY A 77 6.94 -19.66 -12.95
C GLY A 77 6.06 -18.54 -13.53
N GLU A 78 6.19 -18.28 -14.82
CA GLU A 78 5.44 -17.22 -15.51
C GLU A 78 3.91 -17.41 -15.43
N ASP A 79 3.41 -18.64 -15.49
CA ASP A 79 1.98 -18.92 -15.37
C ASP A 79 1.42 -18.60 -13.97
N ALA A 80 2.24 -18.77 -12.92
CA ALA A 80 1.88 -18.36 -11.56
C ALA A 80 1.92 -16.83 -11.44
N TYR A 81 2.96 -16.19 -11.97
CA TYR A 81 3.10 -14.74 -12.02
C TYR A 81 1.89 -14.06 -12.70
N ASP A 82 1.45 -14.58 -13.85
CA ASP A 82 0.26 -14.08 -14.56
C ASP A 82 -1.04 -14.33 -13.77
N TRP A 83 -1.11 -15.41 -13.00
CA TRP A 83 -2.26 -15.67 -12.13
C TRP A 83 -2.37 -14.64 -11.00
N TRP A 84 -1.27 -14.32 -10.32
CA TRP A 84 -1.23 -13.30 -9.27
C TRP A 84 -1.69 -11.93 -9.77
N ILE A 85 -1.14 -11.50 -10.92
CA ILE A 85 -1.56 -10.25 -11.58
C ILE A 85 -3.05 -10.28 -11.91
N SER A 86 -3.60 -11.43 -12.30
CA SER A 86 -5.00 -11.54 -12.67
C SER A 86 -5.92 -11.35 -11.46
N ILE A 87 -5.58 -11.95 -10.31
CA ILE A 87 -6.35 -11.80 -9.07
C ILE A 87 -6.24 -10.37 -8.53
N ASP A 88 -5.04 -9.78 -8.51
CA ASP A 88 -4.83 -8.38 -8.13
C ASP A 88 -5.73 -7.44 -8.94
N ASN A 89 -5.76 -7.62 -10.27
CA ASN A 89 -6.59 -6.81 -11.17
C ASN A 89 -8.10 -6.98 -10.94
N ILE A 90 -8.55 -8.18 -10.55
CA ILE A 90 -9.96 -8.43 -10.20
C ILE A 90 -10.32 -7.63 -8.95
N ALA A 91 -9.52 -7.75 -7.88
CA ALA A 91 -9.76 -7.01 -6.64
C ALA A 91 -9.74 -5.50 -6.86
N TYR A 92 -8.76 -5.00 -7.62
CA TYR A 92 -8.69 -3.59 -8.00
C TYR A 92 -9.94 -3.11 -8.73
N SER A 93 -10.40 -3.85 -9.74
CA SER A 93 -11.58 -3.47 -10.52
C SER A 93 -12.85 -3.42 -9.67
N ILE A 94 -12.99 -4.35 -8.74
CA ILE A 94 -14.09 -4.38 -7.77
C ILE A 94 -14.08 -3.12 -6.89
N ALA A 95 -12.89 -2.72 -6.41
CA ALA A 95 -12.72 -1.54 -5.57
C ALA A 95 -13.03 -0.24 -6.32
N VAL A 96 -12.49 -0.09 -7.53
CA VAL A 96 -12.71 1.11 -8.37
C VAL A 96 -14.18 1.30 -8.72
N ASP A 97 -14.89 0.22 -9.01
CA ASP A 97 -16.32 0.27 -9.36
C ASP A 97 -17.22 0.43 -8.12
N GLY A 98 -16.68 0.44 -6.89
CA GLY A 98 -17.45 0.56 -5.65
C GLY A 98 -18.39 -0.63 -5.39
N ALA A 99 -18.10 -1.81 -5.97
CA ALA A 99 -19.06 -2.91 -6.00
C ALA A 99 -19.38 -3.50 -4.61
N PHE A 100 -18.46 -3.34 -3.65
CA PHE A 100 -18.65 -3.76 -2.25
C PHE A 100 -19.19 -2.66 -1.33
N GLU A 101 -19.46 -1.44 -1.80
CA GLU A 101 -19.80 -0.30 -0.92
C GLU A 101 -20.93 -0.62 0.06
N LYS A 102 -22.01 -1.27 -0.39
CA LYS A 102 -23.16 -1.60 0.48
C LYS A 102 -22.84 -2.59 1.61
N TYR A 103 -21.79 -3.41 1.45
CA TYR A 103 -21.37 -4.38 2.46
C TYR A 103 -20.28 -3.84 3.36
N HIS A 104 -19.68 -2.70 3.00
CA HIS A 104 -18.57 -2.13 3.74
C HIS A 104 -19.03 -1.60 5.10
N TYR A 105 -18.20 -1.80 6.11
CA TYR A 105 -18.48 -1.45 7.50
C TYR A 105 -18.85 0.03 7.68
N ASP A 106 -18.16 0.95 7.01
CA ASP A 106 -18.45 2.40 7.13
C ASP A 106 -19.84 2.78 6.61
N ASN A 107 -20.42 1.93 5.76
CA ASN A 107 -21.75 2.11 5.19
C ASN A 107 -22.81 1.30 5.97
N GLY A 108 -22.49 0.83 7.17
CA GLY A 108 -23.36 0.02 8.02
C GLY A 108 -23.40 -1.47 7.65
N GLY A 109 -22.44 -1.94 6.84
CA GLY A 109 -22.26 -3.35 6.52
C GLY A 109 -21.30 -4.06 7.49
N THR A 110 -20.83 -5.25 7.08
CA THR A 110 -20.01 -6.13 7.92
C THR A 110 -18.59 -6.38 7.39
N VAL A 111 -18.30 -5.96 6.16
CA VAL A 111 -17.00 -6.14 5.49
C VAL A 111 -16.03 -5.05 5.91
N ILE A 112 -14.88 -5.45 6.46
CA ILE A 112 -13.80 -4.56 6.91
C ILE A 112 -12.59 -4.52 5.97
N GLY A 113 -12.64 -5.34 4.92
CA GLY A 113 -11.63 -5.36 3.88
C GLY A 113 -11.84 -6.51 2.90
N PHE A 114 -11.34 -6.36 1.68
CA PHE A 114 -11.27 -7.44 0.70
C PHE A 114 -10.01 -7.28 -0.16
N GLY A 115 -9.52 -8.39 -0.71
CA GLY A 115 -8.24 -8.39 -1.41
C GLY A 115 -7.79 -9.75 -1.94
N PRO A 116 -6.69 -9.80 -2.72
CA PRO A 116 -6.07 -11.03 -3.19
C PRO A 116 -5.11 -11.62 -2.15
N SER A 117 -5.41 -12.75 -1.52
CA SER A 117 -4.51 -13.43 -0.57
C SER A 117 -3.23 -13.94 -1.24
N CYS A 118 -2.13 -14.05 -0.48
CA CYS A 118 -0.85 -14.64 -0.91
C CYS A 118 -0.88 -16.12 -1.27
N ASP A 119 -2.03 -16.77 -1.09
CA ASP A 119 -2.25 -18.18 -1.43
C ASP A 119 -3.08 -18.37 -2.72
N GLY A 120 -3.48 -17.28 -3.37
CA GLY A 120 -4.00 -17.32 -4.75
C GLY A 120 -5.52 -17.34 -4.82
N TYR A 121 -6.17 -16.69 -3.87
CA TYR A 121 -7.62 -16.53 -3.78
C TYR A 121 -8.03 -15.11 -3.41
N ILE A 122 -9.29 -14.72 -3.68
CA ILE A 122 -9.86 -13.47 -3.19
C ILE A 122 -10.37 -13.68 -1.77
N GLN A 123 -9.84 -12.93 -0.81
CA GLN A 123 -10.27 -12.89 0.57
C GLN A 123 -11.31 -11.76 0.78
N ILE A 124 -12.40 -12.08 1.45
CA ILE A 124 -13.37 -11.10 1.96
C ILE A 124 -13.37 -11.23 3.48
N THR A 125 -13.06 -10.12 4.16
CA THR A 125 -12.85 -10.08 5.60
C THR A 125 -14.07 -9.45 6.26
N ILE A 126 -14.75 -10.25 7.07
CA ILE A 126 -15.91 -9.87 7.87
C ILE A 126 -15.44 -9.50 9.27
N TYR A 127 -16.03 -8.46 9.85
CA TYR A 127 -15.75 -8.12 11.24
C TYR A 127 -16.25 -9.22 12.16
N ASP A 128 -15.38 -9.75 13.01
CA ASP A 128 -15.66 -10.90 13.88
C ASP A 128 -16.85 -10.69 14.81
N GLU A 129 -17.01 -9.51 15.42
CA GLU A 129 -18.17 -9.20 16.28
C GLU A 129 -19.49 -9.20 15.51
N LEU A 130 -19.47 -8.99 14.19
CA LEU A 130 -20.65 -8.97 13.32
C LEU A 130 -20.79 -10.24 12.46
N GLN A 131 -19.95 -11.26 12.67
CA GLN A 131 -19.96 -12.47 11.83
C GLN A 131 -21.32 -13.19 11.86
N ASN A 132 -22.03 -13.12 12.99
CA ASN A 132 -23.36 -13.74 13.16
C ASN A 132 -24.49 -12.96 12.46
N GLU A 133 -24.21 -11.74 11.99
CA GLU A 133 -25.16 -10.90 11.26
C GLU A 133 -25.10 -11.15 9.75
N VAL A 134 -24.06 -11.85 9.26
CA VAL A 134 -23.89 -12.16 7.84
C VAL A 134 -24.72 -13.37 7.45
N SER A 135 -25.69 -13.16 6.55
CA SER A 135 -26.53 -14.25 6.04
C SER A 135 -25.84 -15.04 4.92
N SER A 136 -26.33 -16.26 4.67
CA SER A 136 -25.89 -17.05 3.49
C SER A 136 -26.20 -16.34 2.16
N GLN A 137 -27.22 -15.49 2.14
CA GLN A 137 -27.58 -14.69 0.97
C GLN A 137 -26.53 -13.60 0.74
N ASP A 138 -26.05 -12.92 1.79
CA ASP A 138 -24.99 -11.92 1.68
C ASP A 138 -23.70 -12.55 1.13
N ILE A 139 -23.31 -13.72 1.65
CA ILE A 139 -22.14 -14.48 1.15
C ILE A 139 -22.30 -14.81 -0.34
N THR A 140 -23.50 -15.24 -0.76
CA THR A 140 -23.77 -15.59 -2.16
C THR A 140 -23.67 -14.37 -3.08
N GLU A 141 -24.28 -13.24 -2.69
CA GLU A 141 -24.22 -12.01 -3.49
C GLU A 141 -22.79 -11.45 -3.58
N MET A 142 -22.04 -11.48 -2.48
CA MET A 142 -20.64 -11.07 -2.45
C MET A 142 -19.75 -11.95 -3.36
N LYS A 143 -19.99 -13.26 -3.36
CA LYS A 143 -19.33 -14.20 -4.28
C LYS A 143 -19.65 -13.88 -5.75
N GLU A 144 -20.92 -13.67 -6.07
CA GLU A 144 -21.37 -13.36 -7.43
C GLU A 144 -20.77 -12.05 -7.96
N ILE A 145 -20.53 -11.08 -7.09
CA ILE A 145 -19.75 -9.88 -7.43
C ILE A 145 -18.36 -10.30 -7.90
N VAL A 146 -17.60 -11.07 -7.12
CA VAL A 146 -16.25 -11.51 -7.50
C VAL A 146 -16.26 -12.28 -8.82
N GLU A 147 -17.18 -13.23 -8.99
CA GLU A 147 -17.32 -14.03 -10.22
C GLU A 147 -17.63 -13.17 -11.45
N LYS A 148 -18.44 -12.12 -11.31
CA LYS A 148 -18.72 -11.16 -12.39
C LYS A 148 -17.46 -10.46 -12.89
N TYR A 149 -16.52 -10.10 -12.01
CA TYR A 149 -15.26 -9.48 -12.42
C TYR A 149 -14.25 -10.50 -12.94
N ALA A 150 -14.20 -11.69 -12.35
CA ALA A 150 -13.37 -12.79 -12.84
C ALA A 150 -13.75 -13.22 -14.26
N ALA A 151 -15.04 -13.25 -14.60
CA ALA A 151 -15.53 -13.58 -15.93
C ALA A 151 -15.06 -12.59 -17.01
N LYS A 152 -14.84 -11.31 -16.67
CA LYS A 152 -14.25 -10.32 -17.59
C LYS A 152 -12.81 -10.66 -17.97
N LYS A 153 -12.13 -11.47 -17.16
CA LYS A 153 -10.77 -11.99 -17.37
C LYS A 153 -10.78 -13.47 -17.79
N GLU A 154 -11.93 -13.98 -18.23
CA GLU A 154 -12.13 -15.37 -18.67
C GLU A 154 -11.85 -16.44 -17.59
N ILE A 155 -11.86 -16.06 -16.31
CA ILE A 155 -11.71 -16.96 -15.16
C ILE A 155 -13.09 -17.42 -14.70
N LYS A 156 -13.36 -18.73 -14.80
CA LYS A 156 -14.68 -19.34 -14.49
C LYS A 156 -14.81 -19.92 -13.09
N ASN A 157 -13.69 -20.18 -12.41
CA ASN A 157 -13.68 -20.86 -11.10
C ASN A 157 -12.76 -20.13 -10.12
N ILE A 158 -12.93 -18.80 -9.98
CA ILE A 158 -12.11 -17.98 -9.10
C ILE A 158 -12.29 -18.44 -7.64
N PRO A 159 -11.21 -18.74 -6.90
CA PRO A 159 -11.32 -19.09 -5.50
C PRO A 159 -11.63 -17.86 -4.65
N VAL A 160 -12.62 -17.99 -3.78
CA VAL A 160 -13.08 -16.92 -2.87
C VAL A 160 -13.21 -17.47 -1.46
N VAL A 161 -12.63 -16.78 -0.48
CA VAL A 161 -12.63 -17.16 0.93
C VAL A 161 -13.24 -16.04 1.76
N PHE A 162 -14.24 -16.38 2.56
CA PHE A 162 -14.83 -15.50 3.55
C PHE A 162 -14.26 -15.86 4.91
N ARG A 163 -13.69 -14.88 5.60
CA ARG A 163 -13.13 -15.05 6.93
C ARG A 163 -13.63 -13.99 7.90
N SER A 164 -13.72 -14.31 9.18
CA SER A 164 -13.83 -13.33 10.24
C SER A 164 -12.44 -12.86 10.70
N SER A 165 -12.36 -11.60 11.12
CA SER A 165 -11.14 -11.01 11.69
C SER A 165 -11.49 -9.79 12.53
N GLU A 166 -10.65 -9.51 13.52
CA GLU A 166 -10.57 -8.20 14.16
C GLU A 166 -10.08 -7.13 13.15
N MET A 167 -10.35 -5.85 13.42
CA MET A 167 -9.85 -4.72 12.60
C MET A 167 -8.38 -4.37 12.89
N GLY A 168 -7.75 -3.65 11.96
CA GLY A 168 -6.35 -3.20 12.07
C GLY A 168 -6.10 -2.18 13.20
N GLN A 169 -4.93 -2.25 13.83
CA GLN A 169 -4.51 -1.30 14.86
C GLN A 169 -3.57 -0.24 14.28
N THR A 170 -3.84 1.03 14.57
CA THR A 170 -2.89 2.12 14.32
C THR A 170 -1.87 2.18 15.46
N SER A 171 -0.57 2.14 15.15
CA SER A 171 0.49 2.21 16.17
C SER A 171 0.72 3.62 16.77
N SER A 172 -0.33 4.45 16.83
CA SER A 172 -0.29 5.81 17.38
C SER A 172 -0.79 5.84 18.83
N SER A 173 -0.01 5.29 19.76
CA SER A 173 -0.24 5.50 21.19
C SER A 173 0.92 6.30 21.81
N ILE A 174 0.57 7.48 22.31
CA ILE A 174 1.44 8.46 22.98
C ILE A 174 2.05 7.81 24.23
N GLU A 175 3.38 7.77 24.30
CA GLU A 175 4.09 7.73 25.58
C GLU A 175 5.23 8.74 25.51
N ASN A 176 5.18 9.71 26.43
CA ASN A 176 6.20 10.73 26.60
C ASN A 176 7.47 10.09 27.16
N GLU A 177 8.38 9.67 26.30
CA GLU A 177 9.76 9.36 26.69
C GLU A 177 10.69 10.46 26.20
N HIS A 178 10.91 11.43 27.09
CA HIS A 178 12.14 12.20 27.10
C HIS A 178 13.24 11.28 27.62
N GLU A 179 14.08 10.73 26.74
CA GLU A 179 15.32 10.10 27.18
C GLU A 179 16.54 10.74 26.53
N ASN A 180 17.43 11.21 27.42
CA ASN A 180 18.69 11.88 27.13
C ASN A 180 19.66 10.90 26.45
N ALA A 181 20.22 11.32 25.32
CA ALA A 181 21.40 10.68 24.75
C ALA A 181 22.55 11.70 24.62
N GLU A 182 23.32 11.87 25.69
CA GLU A 182 24.71 12.32 25.54
C GLU A 182 25.56 11.09 25.18
N LYS A 183 26.25 11.12 24.03
CA LYS A 183 27.34 10.17 23.78
C LYS A 183 28.45 10.72 22.87
N ASN A 184 29.60 10.88 23.52
CA ASN A 184 31.00 10.81 23.08
C ASN A 184 31.33 10.93 21.58
N ILE A 185 32.08 11.98 21.30
CA ILE A 185 32.69 12.31 20.01
C ILE A 185 33.96 11.48 19.79
N LEU A 186 33.91 10.60 18.80
CA LEU A 186 35.02 10.14 17.94
C LEU A 186 34.39 9.97 16.56
N ALA A 187 35.02 10.46 15.48
CA ALA A 187 34.42 10.59 14.15
C ALA A 187 33.91 9.25 13.57
N ALA A 188 32.67 8.90 13.92
CA ALA A 188 31.91 7.76 13.44
C ALA A 188 31.01 8.20 12.28
N ALA A 189 30.61 7.26 11.43
CA ALA A 189 29.56 7.49 10.43
C ALA A 189 28.32 8.11 11.12
N PRO A 190 27.61 9.04 10.46
CA PRO A 190 26.46 9.69 11.06
C PRO A 190 25.42 8.65 11.47
N ASN A 191 24.86 8.80 12.66
CA ASN A 191 23.72 8.02 13.08
C ASN A 191 22.46 8.59 12.41
N TYR A 192 22.06 7.98 11.30
CA TYR A 192 20.91 8.39 10.47
C TYR A 192 19.56 8.42 11.22
N TYR A 193 19.52 7.92 12.45
CA TYR A 193 18.35 7.88 13.33
C TYR A 193 18.32 9.01 14.37
N SER A 194 19.45 9.62 14.69
CA SER A 194 19.55 10.65 15.75
C SER A 194 20.29 11.92 15.32
N ASP A 195 20.99 11.89 14.19
CA ASP A 195 21.79 13.01 13.72
C ASP A 195 21.01 13.84 12.72
N LYS A 196 21.36 15.12 12.61
CA LYS A 196 20.81 15.98 11.57
C LYS A 196 21.39 15.60 10.21
N ILE A 197 20.55 15.12 9.30
CA ILE A 197 20.94 14.66 7.97
C ILE A 197 20.49 15.69 6.93
N ARG A 198 21.43 16.17 6.11
CA ARG A 198 21.16 17.01 4.95
C ARG A 198 22.05 16.56 3.78
N PRO A 199 21.55 16.50 2.53
CA PRO A 199 20.15 16.66 2.13
C PRO A 199 19.22 15.62 2.78
N ILE A 200 17.92 15.90 2.86
CA ILE A 200 16.92 14.97 3.37
C ILE A 200 16.83 13.76 2.43
N ILE A 201 16.75 12.57 3.03
CA ILE A 201 16.64 11.26 2.37
C ILE A 201 15.52 10.45 3.05
N GLY A 202 15.15 9.31 2.47
CA GLY A 202 14.23 8.36 3.13
C GLY A 202 14.91 7.47 4.17
N GLY A 203 14.13 6.79 5.00
CA GLY A 203 14.59 5.83 6.02
C GLY A 203 15.22 6.45 7.27
N ILE A 204 15.13 7.78 7.45
CA ILE A 204 15.69 8.52 8.60
C ILE A 204 14.59 9.04 9.51
N SER A 205 14.95 9.45 10.73
CA SER A 205 13.98 9.98 11.71
C SER A 205 13.15 11.15 11.17
N VAL A 206 11.88 11.23 11.55
CA VAL A 206 11.06 12.44 11.46
C VAL A 206 10.38 12.68 12.80
N TYR A 207 10.11 13.93 13.13
CA TYR A 207 9.48 14.29 14.40
C TYR A 207 8.40 15.34 14.18
N SER A 208 7.23 15.13 14.76
CA SER A 208 6.23 16.19 14.94
C SER A 208 6.09 16.51 16.42
N SER A 209 5.83 17.78 16.73
CA SER A 209 5.59 18.20 18.13
C SER A 209 4.33 17.59 18.73
N TYR A 210 3.51 16.88 17.95
CA TYR A 210 2.22 16.36 18.36
C TYR A 210 2.24 14.86 18.69
N THR A 211 2.79 14.01 17.80
CA THR A 211 2.75 12.54 17.98
C THR A 211 4.10 11.93 18.33
N GLY A 212 5.19 12.70 18.29
CA GLY A 212 6.53 12.19 18.57
C GLY A 212 7.28 11.69 17.33
N PRO A 213 8.25 10.78 17.50
CA PRO A 213 9.14 10.35 16.43
C PRO A 213 8.51 9.27 15.53
N GLY A 214 8.84 9.34 14.25
CA GLY A 214 8.61 8.31 13.25
C GLY A 214 9.73 8.25 12.22
N THR A 215 9.46 7.75 11.03
CA THR A 215 10.42 7.61 9.94
C THR A 215 9.97 8.36 8.68
N ILE A 216 10.90 9.05 8.00
CA ILE A 216 10.70 9.57 6.65
C ILE A 216 10.64 8.38 5.69
N GLY A 217 9.60 8.31 4.86
CA GLY A 217 9.48 7.26 3.86
C GLY A 217 10.49 7.46 2.76
N TYR A 218 10.20 8.42 1.90
CA TYR A 218 11.04 8.73 0.77
C TYR A 218 10.82 10.17 0.31
N VAL A 219 11.79 10.66 -0.46
CA VAL A 219 11.72 11.99 -1.06
C VAL A 219 10.87 11.97 -2.32
N VAL A 220 10.13 13.05 -2.55
CA VAL A 220 9.15 13.14 -3.63
C VAL A 220 9.24 14.47 -4.37
N LYS A 221 8.66 14.51 -5.56
CA LYS A 221 8.38 15.72 -6.32
C LYS A 221 6.89 15.80 -6.65
N GLN A 222 6.35 17.00 -6.82
CA GLN A 222 4.97 17.15 -7.28
C GLN A 222 4.84 16.74 -8.75
N THR A 223 3.81 15.97 -9.08
CA THR A 223 3.56 15.48 -10.45
C THR A 223 3.27 16.62 -11.43
N ASN A 224 2.73 17.74 -10.94
CA ASN A 224 2.48 18.93 -11.75
C ASN A 224 3.63 19.96 -11.74
N ASN A 225 4.66 19.76 -10.91
CA ASN A 225 5.81 20.66 -10.83
C ASN A 225 7.01 19.95 -10.18
N SER A 226 7.89 19.38 -11.00
CA SER A 226 9.07 18.62 -10.55
C SER A 226 10.10 19.45 -9.76
N SER A 227 10.05 20.79 -9.82
CA SER A 227 10.89 21.67 -8.99
C SER A 227 10.41 21.76 -7.54
N LYS A 228 9.14 21.44 -7.28
CA LYS A 228 8.57 21.37 -5.93
C LYS A 228 8.84 19.99 -5.35
N ARG A 229 9.84 19.92 -4.49
CA ARG A 229 10.31 18.69 -3.85
C ARG A 229 10.07 18.73 -2.35
N GLY A 230 9.96 17.55 -1.76
CA GLY A 230 9.85 17.36 -0.32
C GLY A 230 9.94 15.88 0.02
N PHE A 231 9.22 15.43 1.03
CA PHE A 231 9.20 14.02 1.40
C PHE A 231 7.83 13.58 1.89
N VAL A 232 7.61 12.27 1.94
CA VAL A 232 6.39 11.67 2.50
C VAL A 232 6.69 10.88 3.76
N THR A 233 5.71 10.84 4.66
CA THR A 233 5.68 10.00 5.87
C THR A 233 4.23 9.68 6.20
N SER A 234 3.97 8.88 7.24
CA SER A 234 2.59 8.55 7.65
C SER A 234 1.86 9.78 8.14
N ALA A 235 0.58 9.91 7.80
CA ALA A 235 -0.21 11.08 8.19
C ALA A 235 -0.52 11.09 9.69
N HIS A 236 -0.69 9.90 10.30
CA HIS A 236 -0.87 9.77 11.75
C HIS A 236 0.34 10.25 12.57
N LEU A 237 1.47 10.61 11.94
CA LEU A 237 2.63 11.20 12.61
C LEU A 237 2.61 12.72 12.69
N VAL A 238 1.67 13.42 12.04
CA VAL A 238 1.71 14.89 11.93
C VAL A 238 0.34 15.54 12.11
N ASP A 239 -0.68 14.77 12.50
CA ASP A 239 -2.04 15.24 12.79
C ASP A 239 -2.62 16.18 11.71
N PHE A 240 -2.49 15.69 10.48
CA PHE A 240 -3.28 16.03 9.32
C PHE A 240 -3.27 17.48 8.78
N GLN A 241 -2.85 18.59 9.42
CA GLN A 241 -2.60 19.89 8.73
C GLN A 241 -1.68 20.90 9.46
N ASN A 242 -0.85 21.63 8.68
CA ASN A 242 -0.04 22.79 9.10
C ASN A 242 0.87 22.59 10.32
N ILE A 243 1.24 21.35 10.63
CA ILE A 243 2.17 21.05 11.71
C ILE A 243 3.60 21.16 11.19
N SER A 244 4.43 21.86 11.97
CA SER A 244 5.88 21.92 11.74
C SER A 244 6.49 20.55 12.00
N VAL A 245 7.32 20.12 11.07
CA VAL A 245 8.01 18.84 11.12
C VAL A 245 9.51 19.08 11.30
N TYR A 246 10.18 18.20 12.03
CA TYR A 246 11.58 18.34 12.39
C TYR A 246 12.35 17.05 12.06
N GLN A 247 13.64 17.21 11.79
CA GLN A 247 14.59 16.11 11.66
C GLN A 247 15.89 16.50 12.36
N PRO A 248 16.39 15.69 13.32
CA PRO A 248 15.82 14.43 13.82
C PRO A 248 14.83 14.62 14.98
N THR A 249 14.89 15.76 15.68
CA THR A 249 14.12 16.08 16.88
C THR A 249 13.60 17.51 16.83
N VAL A 250 12.61 17.84 17.67
CA VAL A 250 12.03 19.20 17.75
C VAL A 250 13.11 20.23 18.07
N GLY A 251 13.20 21.26 17.22
CA GLY A 251 14.13 22.36 17.42
C GLY A 251 14.19 23.28 16.21
N ILE A 252 14.41 24.58 16.43
CA ILE A 252 14.36 25.59 15.36
C ILE A 252 15.36 25.31 14.23
N LEU A 253 16.54 24.76 14.58
CA LEU A 253 17.58 24.38 13.61
C LEU A 253 17.29 23.06 12.90
N ASN A 254 16.32 22.28 13.38
CA ASN A 254 15.97 20.96 12.88
C ASN A 254 14.71 20.97 12.03
N GLY A 255 14.03 22.11 11.88
CA GLY A 255 12.82 22.21 11.06
C GLY A 255 13.06 21.75 9.62
N VAL A 256 12.12 20.96 9.10
CA VAL A 256 12.11 20.38 7.74
C VAL A 256 10.77 20.60 7.07
N GLY A 257 10.20 21.79 7.25
CA GLY A 257 8.98 22.20 6.58
C GLY A 257 7.71 21.92 7.35
N THR A 258 6.60 21.91 6.63
CA THR A 258 5.25 21.80 7.20
C THR A 258 4.42 20.80 6.40
N SER A 259 3.54 20.08 7.10
CA SER A 259 2.59 19.17 6.46
C SER A 259 1.64 19.92 5.53
N SER A 260 1.54 19.45 4.29
CA SER A 260 0.59 19.98 3.32
C SER A 260 -0.54 18.97 3.10
N VAL A 261 -1.77 19.45 3.31
CA VAL A 261 -3.06 18.78 3.07
C VAL A 261 -3.64 17.90 4.20
N ASN A 262 -4.97 17.95 4.37
CA ASN A 262 -5.76 17.06 5.23
C ASN A 262 -5.74 15.64 4.64
N ALA A 263 -4.91 14.75 5.19
CA ALA A 263 -4.91 13.35 4.76
C ALA A 263 -6.18 12.57 5.18
N THR A 264 -6.93 13.02 6.19
CA THR A 264 -8.21 12.41 6.60
C THR A 264 -9.26 12.49 5.48
N ASN A 265 -9.38 13.63 4.81
CA ASN A 265 -10.32 13.77 3.68
C ASN A 265 -9.94 12.94 2.46
N LYS A 266 -8.73 12.38 2.43
CA LYS A 266 -8.18 11.68 1.27
C LYS A 266 -8.19 10.15 1.42
N LYS A 267 -8.68 9.63 2.55
CA LYS A 267 -8.73 8.18 2.83
C LYS A 267 -7.38 7.48 2.65
N VAL A 268 -6.30 8.15 3.08
CA VAL A 268 -4.91 7.68 2.97
C VAL A 268 -4.11 8.07 4.21
N ASP A 269 -3.30 7.16 4.76
CA ASP A 269 -2.41 7.43 5.90
C ASP A 269 -1.01 7.84 5.41
N ALA A 270 -0.97 8.87 4.58
CA ALA A 270 0.27 9.45 4.06
C ALA A 270 0.15 10.96 3.92
N ILE A 271 1.27 11.66 4.12
CA ILE A 271 1.31 13.12 4.05
C ILE A 271 2.56 13.63 3.36
N TYR A 272 2.41 14.71 2.60
CA TYR A 272 3.51 15.39 1.91
C TYR A 272 4.02 16.56 2.77
N ILE A 273 5.30 16.55 3.09
CA ILE A 273 5.99 17.63 3.79
C ILE A 273 6.79 18.45 2.78
N SER A 274 6.44 19.74 2.69
CA SER A 274 7.11 20.68 1.79
C SER A 274 8.04 21.62 2.56
N PRO A 275 9.17 22.04 1.98
CA PRO A 275 10.01 23.09 2.56
C PRO A 275 9.20 24.38 2.71
N SER A 276 9.47 25.11 3.80
CA SER A 276 8.85 26.40 4.07
C SER A 276 9.92 27.49 4.13
N THR A 277 9.50 28.76 4.05
CA THR A 277 10.42 29.91 4.21
C THR A 277 11.17 29.88 5.53
N LEU A 278 10.50 29.39 6.60
CA LEU A 278 11.10 29.28 7.93
C LEU A 278 12.03 28.07 8.05
N HIS A 279 11.78 27.02 7.28
CA HIS A 279 12.49 25.74 7.35
C HIS A 279 12.82 25.20 5.95
N PRO A 280 13.79 25.83 5.24
CA PRO A 280 14.23 25.35 3.95
C PRO A 280 15.07 24.07 4.10
N PHE A 281 14.95 23.16 3.14
CA PHE A 281 15.82 21.99 3.02
C PHE A 281 15.98 21.57 1.57
N SER A 282 17.07 20.85 1.29
CA SER A 282 17.27 20.11 0.05
C SER A 282 16.96 18.63 0.27
N VAL A 283 16.64 17.93 -0.81
CA VAL A 283 16.37 16.48 -0.82
C VAL A 283 17.37 15.76 -1.72
N SER A 284 17.56 14.46 -1.50
CA SER A 284 18.32 13.58 -2.38
C SER A 284 17.57 12.26 -2.55
N ALA A 285 17.54 11.74 -3.79
CA ALA A 285 16.87 10.50 -4.18
C ALA A 285 17.56 9.24 -3.63
N LYS A 286 17.65 9.12 -2.30
CA LYS A 286 18.25 8.02 -1.57
C LYS A 286 17.38 7.59 -0.40
N ILE A 287 17.51 6.35 0.02
CA ILE A 287 17.00 5.87 1.31
C ILE A 287 18.12 5.25 2.14
N HIS A 288 17.98 5.33 3.46
CA HIS A 288 18.76 4.54 4.41
C HIS A 288 18.10 3.18 4.61
N THR A 289 18.82 2.11 4.32
CA THR A 289 18.32 0.72 4.36
C THR A 289 18.74 -0.01 5.65
N GLY A 290 19.09 0.73 6.71
CA GLY A 290 19.75 0.15 7.89
C GLY A 290 21.24 -0.11 7.66
N ASN A 291 21.96 -0.51 8.72
CA ASN A 291 23.40 -0.83 8.68
C ASN A 291 24.30 0.26 8.04
N ASN A 292 23.93 1.54 8.17
CA ASN A 292 24.61 2.69 7.55
C ASN A 292 24.73 2.61 6.01
N GLN A 293 23.85 1.86 5.36
CA GLN A 293 23.81 1.77 3.91
C GLN A 293 22.83 2.80 3.34
N LEU A 294 23.29 3.54 2.33
CA LEU A 294 22.47 4.41 1.51
C LEU A 294 22.32 3.81 0.12
N VAL A 295 21.08 3.76 -0.38
CA VAL A 295 20.78 3.21 -1.70
C VAL A 295 20.00 4.22 -2.51
N ASP A 296 20.32 4.32 -3.81
CA ASP A 296 19.65 5.23 -4.73
C ASP A 296 18.27 4.73 -5.13
N VAL A 297 17.33 5.69 -5.21
CA VAL A 297 15.96 5.44 -5.65
C VAL A 297 15.91 5.45 -7.18
N ARG A 298 15.54 4.32 -7.77
CA ARG A 298 15.31 4.19 -9.22
C ARG A 298 13.92 4.66 -9.62
N GLY A 299 12.93 4.43 -8.76
CA GLY A 299 11.55 4.80 -9.00
C GLY A 299 10.60 4.20 -7.97
N GLN A 300 9.35 4.04 -8.36
CA GLN A 300 8.30 3.41 -7.57
C GLN A 300 7.62 2.30 -8.38
N LEU A 301 7.06 1.29 -7.71
CA LEU A 301 6.36 0.17 -8.34
C LEU A 301 5.16 -0.27 -7.48
N ASN A 302 4.21 -0.96 -8.13
CA ASN A 302 3.22 -1.76 -7.42
C ASN A 302 3.76 -3.19 -7.21
N PRO A 303 3.81 -3.70 -5.97
CA PRO A 303 4.12 -5.09 -5.72
C PRO A 303 3.02 -6.00 -6.27
N ILE A 304 3.39 -7.25 -6.53
CA ILE A 304 2.47 -8.36 -6.77
C ILE A 304 2.60 -9.36 -5.62
N SER A 305 1.53 -10.10 -5.34
CA SER A 305 1.55 -11.16 -4.32
C SER A 305 2.77 -12.08 -4.51
N GLY A 306 3.54 -12.26 -3.44
CA GLY A 306 4.78 -13.04 -3.44
C GLY A 306 6.06 -12.24 -3.72
N ASP A 307 5.99 -10.96 -4.08
CA ASP A 307 7.20 -10.14 -4.20
C ASP A 307 7.95 -10.07 -2.86
N PHE A 308 9.28 -10.25 -2.91
CA PHE A 308 10.13 -10.07 -1.75
C PHE A 308 10.35 -8.59 -1.46
N LEU A 309 9.80 -8.12 -0.34
CA LEU A 309 9.86 -6.74 0.11
C LEU A 309 10.85 -6.57 1.26
N LYS A 310 11.50 -5.41 1.28
CA LYS A 310 12.25 -4.91 2.43
C LYS A 310 11.58 -3.68 2.99
N ARG A 311 11.76 -3.45 4.29
CA ARG A 311 11.40 -2.19 4.95
C ARG A 311 12.57 -1.65 5.73
N SER A 312 12.60 -0.33 5.91
CA SER A 312 13.44 0.29 6.92
C SER A 312 12.67 1.26 7.81
N GLY A 313 13.07 1.33 9.09
CA GLY A 313 12.40 2.09 10.12
C GLY A 313 13.33 2.44 11.27
N LEU A 314 12.96 3.46 12.04
CA LEU A 314 13.75 4.00 13.14
C LEU A 314 14.05 2.97 14.24
N ASN A 315 13.14 2.02 14.48
CA ASN A 315 13.25 1.10 15.61
C ASN A 315 13.79 -0.27 15.20
N THR A 316 13.19 -0.89 14.18
CA THR A 316 13.57 -2.23 13.75
C THR A 316 14.68 -2.24 12.70
N THR A 317 15.22 -1.08 12.33
CA THR A 317 16.28 -0.88 11.33
C THR A 317 15.88 -1.34 9.94
N SER A 318 16.26 -2.54 9.49
CA SER A 318 15.77 -3.14 8.25
C SER A 318 15.35 -4.58 8.45
N THR A 319 14.17 -4.89 7.92
CA THR A 319 13.60 -6.23 7.93
C THR A 319 13.01 -6.54 6.57
N SER A 320 12.67 -7.80 6.35
CA SER A 320 12.19 -8.28 5.05
C SER A 320 11.08 -9.32 5.21
N GLY A 321 10.30 -9.45 4.16
CA GLY A 321 9.28 -10.48 4.03
C GLY A 321 8.70 -10.46 2.63
N TYR A 322 7.52 -11.04 2.48
CA TYR A 322 6.84 -11.15 1.20
C TYR A 322 5.58 -10.29 1.22
N PHE A 323 5.34 -9.60 0.12
CA PHE A 323 4.05 -8.98 -0.13
C PHE A 323 2.99 -10.07 -0.17
N ILE A 324 1.92 -9.85 0.59
CA ILE A 324 0.81 -10.79 0.68
C ILE A 324 -0.28 -10.34 -0.28
N GLU A 325 -0.84 -9.17 0.01
CA GLU A 325 -2.09 -8.72 -0.59
C GLU A 325 -2.25 -7.21 -0.52
N TYR A 326 -3.09 -6.68 -1.43
CA TYR A 326 -3.76 -5.41 -1.22
C TYR A 326 -5.07 -5.62 -0.48
N ASN A 327 -5.29 -4.88 0.59
CA ASN A 327 -6.58 -4.84 1.26
C ASN A 327 -7.28 -3.51 0.95
N TYR A 328 -8.44 -3.57 0.31
CA TYR A 328 -9.23 -2.41 -0.10
C TYR A 328 -10.28 -2.07 0.95
N ASN A 329 -10.53 -0.77 1.13
CA ASN A 329 -11.44 -0.24 2.15
C ASN A 329 -11.08 -0.73 3.57
N TYR A 330 -9.81 -0.62 3.91
CA TYR A 330 -9.26 -1.13 5.17
C TYR A 330 -9.59 -0.20 6.34
N SER A 331 -10.37 -0.69 7.29
CA SER A 331 -10.77 0.06 8.48
C SER A 331 -9.79 -0.11 9.64
N LEU A 332 -9.44 1.01 10.27
CA LEU A 332 -8.54 1.12 11.41
C LEU A 332 -9.33 1.39 12.69
N ARG A 333 -8.85 0.85 13.81
CA ARG A 333 -9.38 1.13 15.15
C ARG A 333 -8.39 1.88 16.04
N ASP A 334 -8.96 2.66 16.94
CA ASP A 334 -8.27 3.17 18.12
C ASP A 334 -8.04 2.02 19.12
N GLU A 335 -6.80 1.86 19.56
CA GLU A 335 -6.40 0.77 20.48
C GLU A 335 -7.11 0.86 21.84
N GLN A 336 -7.50 2.07 22.29
CA GLN A 336 -8.02 2.27 23.65
C GLN A 336 -9.54 2.17 23.74
N SER A 337 -10.24 2.74 22.76
CA SER A 337 -11.70 2.80 22.70
C SER A 337 -12.31 1.68 21.86
N GLY A 338 -11.51 1.03 21.01
CA GLY A 338 -11.99 0.07 20.03
C GLY A 338 -12.85 0.69 18.93
N ALA A 339 -13.02 2.02 18.89
CA ALA A 339 -13.83 2.67 17.86
C ALA A 339 -13.09 2.68 16.51
N VAL A 340 -13.84 2.55 15.41
CA VAL A 340 -13.28 2.80 14.07
C VAL A 340 -12.90 4.28 13.98
N THR A 341 -11.63 4.53 13.73
CA THR A 341 -11.09 5.89 13.63
C THR A 341 -11.06 6.38 12.21
N PHE A 342 -10.67 5.51 11.27
CA PHE A 342 -10.41 5.90 9.90
C PHE A 342 -10.42 4.71 8.95
N THR A 343 -10.88 4.92 7.72
CA THR A 343 -10.83 3.91 6.65
C THR A 343 -9.95 4.39 5.50
N LEU A 344 -9.06 3.49 5.09
CA LEU A 344 -8.13 3.67 3.99
C LEU A 344 -8.69 3.00 2.74
N ASP A 345 -8.63 3.68 1.60
CA ASP A 345 -9.12 3.11 0.33
C ASP A 345 -8.34 1.84 -0.06
N LYS A 346 -7.04 1.82 0.24
CA LYS A 346 -6.16 0.68 -0.04
C LYS A 346 -4.93 0.68 0.86
N VAL A 347 -4.61 -0.48 1.41
CA VAL A 347 -3.32 -0.77 2.06
C VAL A 347 -2.67 -1.98 1.41
N GLY A 348 -1.34 -2.06 1.49
CA GLY A 348 -0.61 -3.29 1.23
C GLY A 348 -0.29 -4.02 2.53
N VAL A 349 -0.23 -5.34 2.45
CA VAL A 349 0.09 -6.22 3.57
C VAL A 349 1.35 -7.01 3.22
N MET A 350 2.31 -7.05 4.14
CA MET A 350 3.50 -7.92 4.01
C MET A 350 3.67 -8.78 5.27
N ASN A 351 4.15 -10.00 5.07
CA ASN A 351 4.54 -10.87 6.19
C ASN A 351 5.99 -10.59 6.61
N GLY A 352 6.46 -11.32 7.62
CA GLY A 352 7.83 -11.22 8.14
C GLY A 352 7.83 -10.76 9.59
N THR A 353 8.51 -9.65 9.87
CA THR A 353 8.58 -9.06 11.22
C THR A 353 7.67 -7.85 11.33
N THR A 354 6.84 -7.84 12.37
CA THR A 354 5.99 -6.74 12.79
C THR A 354 6.75 -5.41 12.81
N SER A 355 6.18 -4.36 12.23
CA SER A 355 6.68 -3.00 12.43
C SER A 355 6.43 -2.60 13.87
N GLN A 356 7.40 -1.92 14.49
CA GLN A 356 7.25 -1.45 15.86
C GLN A 356 6.93 0.05 15.87
N LYS A 357 6.54 0.55 17.05
CA LYS A 357 6.44 1.98 17.30
C LYS A 357 7.70 2.69 16.78
N LYS A 358 7.51 3.86 16.16
CA LYS A 358 8.52 4.69 15.47
C LYS A 358 8.92 4.23 14.05
N ASP A 359 8.57 3.01 13.61
CA ASP A 359 8.79 2.58 12.22
C ASP A 359 7.78 3.20 11.24
N SER A 360 6.66 3.73 11.74
CA SER A 360 5.65 4.45 10.95
C SER A 360 6.29 5.45 9.99
N GLY A 361 5.80 5.44 8.76
CA GLY A 361 6.29 6.27 7.68
C GLY A 361 7.53 5.73 6.98
N GLY A 362 8.22 4.72 7.51
CA GLY A 362 9.44 4.16 6.93
C GLY A 362 9.22 3.53 5.55
N PRO A 363 10.22 3.56 4.65
CA PRO A 363 10.03 3.08 3.29
C PRO A 363 9.86 1.55 3.24
N ILE A 364 8.94 1.11 2.38
CA ILE A 364 8.86 -0.25 1.87
C ILE A 364 9.45 -0.24 0.45
N TYR A 365 10.30 -1.20 0.11
CA TYR A 365 11.03 -1.21 -1.16
C TYR A 365 11.42 -2.61 -1.66
N ILE A 366 11.71 -2.69 -2.95
CA ILE A 366 12.34 -3.85 -3.61
C ILE A 366 13.74 -3.44 -4.08
N GLU A 367 14.73 -4.32 -3.91
CA GLU A 367 16.08 -4.13 -4.43
C GLU A 367 16.27 -4.75 -5.83
N GLY A 368 16.75 -3.92 -6.76
CA GLY A 368 17.07 -4.31 -8.14
C GLY A 368 18.34 -3.60 -8.62
N GLU A 369 19.30 -4.36 -9.17
CA GLU A 369 20.53 -3.83 -9.78
C GLU A 369 21.30 -2.79 -8.91
N GLY A 370 21.36 -3.00 -7.59
CA GLY A 370 22.04 -2.10 -6.65
C GLY A 370 21.29 -0.80 -6.34
N LYS A 371 20.04 -0.69 -6.77
CA LYS A 371 19.11 0.42 -6.52
C LYS A 371 17.85 -0.10 -5.84
N VAL A 372 16.96 0.83 -5.46
CA VAL A 372 15.65 0.47 -4.90
C VAL A 372 14.49 1.03 -5.72
N TYR A 373 13.41 0.26 -5.73
CA TYR A 373 12.08 0.70 -6.13
C TYR A 373 11.23 0.86 -4.88
N ILE A 374 10.65 2.05 -4.70
CA ILE A 374 9.77 2.32 -3.56
C ILE A 374 8.40 1.69 -3.83
N ILE A 375 7.90 0.98 -2.84
CA ILE A 375 6.59 0.31 -2.85
C ILE A 375 5.56 1.10 -2.05
N GLY A 376 5.99 1.74 -0.96
CA GLY A 376 5.10 2.49 -0.09
C GLY A 376 5.79 2.95 1.19
N ILE A 377 4.98 3.30 2.19
CA ILE A 377 5.44 3.65 3.54
C ILE A 377 4.73 2.80 4.60
N THR A 378 5.45 2.40 5.66
CA THR A 378 4.89 1.65 6.78
C THR A 378 3.75 2.44 7.44
N GLN A 379 2.61 1.79 7.62
CA GLN A 379 1.43 2.36 8.28
C GLN A 379 1.37 1.88 9.74
N GLY A 380 1.49 0.56 9.92
CA GLY A 380 1.28 -0.08 11.21
C GLY A 380 1.39 -1.59 11.06
N HIS A 381 0.72 -2.32 11.94
CA HIS A 381 0.76 -3.78 11.93
C HIS A 381 -0.57 -4.40 12.32
N TYR A 382 -0.72 -5.67 11.97
CA TYR A 382 -1.79 -6.53 12.45
C TYR A 382 -1.19 -7.90 12.78
N GLY A 383 -1.15 -8.27 14.07
CA GLY A 383 -0.43 -9.44 14.53
C GLY A 383 1.04 -9.43 14.08
N ASN A 384 1.44 -10.41 13.26
CA ASN A 384 2.78 -10.52 12.69
C ASN A 384 2.93 -9.89 11.31
N LEU A 385 1.91 -9.18 10.82
CA LEU A 385 1.87 -8.56 9.50
C LEU A 385 2.22 -7.08 9.60
N THR A 386 2.99 -6.58 8.64
CA THR A 386 3.16 -5.13 8.45
C THR A 386 2.15 -4.64 7.43
N ILE A 387 1.44 -3.58 7.81
CA ILE A 387 0.51 -2.84 6.96
C ILE A 387 1.25 -1.60 6.43
N PHE A 388 1.08 -1.29 5.15
CA PHE A 388 1.72 -0.14 4.52
C PHE A 388 0.79 0.59 3.56
N VAL A 389 1.04 1.88 3.36
CA VAL A 389 0.36 2.69 2.35
C VAL A 389 1.14 2.62 1.04
N PRO A 390 0.57 2.08 -0.05
CA PRO A 390 1.30 1.89 -1.30
C PRO A 390 1.50 3.19 -2.07
N CYS A 391 2.56 3.26 -2.87
CA CYS A 391 2.88 4.42 -3.71
C CYS A 391 1.72 4.85 -4.61
N SER A 392 0.93 3.91 -5.13
CA SER A 392 -0.26 4.22 -5.94
C SER A 392 -1.28 5.10 -5.20
N GLU A 393 -1.46 4.91 -3.88
CA GLU A 393 -2.35 5.77 -3.08
C GLU A 393 -1.67 7.12 -2.80
N ILE A 394 -0.39 7.11 -2.45
CA ILE A 394 0.37 8.33 -2.20
C ILE A 394 0.35 9.24 -3.44
N THR A 395 0.57 8.68 -4.63
CA THR A 395 0.59 9.44 -5.88
C THR A 395 -0.79 9.96 -6.26
N SER A 396 -1.80 9.10 -6.28
CA SER A 396 -3.15 9.50 -6.71
C SER A 396 -3.79 10.51 -5.74
N LYS A 397 -3.57 10.35 -4.43
CA LYS A 397 -4.20 11.20 -3.41
C LYS A 397 -3.39 12.45 -3.13
N LEU A 398 -2.06 12.41 -3.11
CA LEU A 398 -1.23 13.58 -2.75
C LEU A 398 -0.68 14.34 -3.97
N GLY A 399 -0.72 13.77 -5.17
CA GLY A 399 -0.18 14.41 -6.38
C GLY A 399 1.35 14.48 -6.37
N VAL A 400 2.00 13.47 -5.80
CA VAL A 400 3.46 13.38 -5.68
C VAL A 400 3.98 12.03 -6.17
N GLU A 401 5.20 11.99 -6.68
CA GLU A 401 5.87 10.75 -7.08
C GLU A 401 7.28 10.70 -6.50
N ALA A 402 7.84 9.49 -6.35
CA ALA A 402 9.19 9.31 -5.86
C ALA A 402 10.21 10.09 -6.70
N LEU A 403 11.11 10.82 -6.03
CA LEU A 403 12.24 11.46 -6.70
C LEU A 403 13.24 10.37 -7.11
N LYS A 404 13.61 10.34 -8.39
CA LYS A 404 14.52 9.35 -8.97
C LYS A 404 15.95 9.89 -8.95
N MET A 405 16.95 9.00 -8.94
CA MET A 405 18.37 9.40 -9.04
C MET A 405 18.63 10.32 -10.25
N GLU A 406 17.93 10.08 -11.36
CA GLU A 406 18.00 10.85 -12.61
C GLU A 406 17.40 12.26 -12.50
N ASP A 407 16.60 12.52 -11.46
CA ASP A 407 16.02 13.84 -11.20
C ASP A 407 16.95 14.76 -10.41
N ASN A 408 18.07 14.25 -9.86
CA ASN A 408 18.93 15.02 -8.96
C ASN A 408 19.52 16.26 -9.62
#